data_AF-A0AA90QEU7-F1
#
_entry.id   AF-A0AA90QEU7-F1
#
_cell.length_a   1.000
_cell.length_b   1.000
_cell.length_c   1.000
_cell.angle_alpha   90.00
_cell.angle_beta   90.00
_cell.angle_gamma   90.00
#
_symmetry.space_group_name_H-M   'P 1'
#
loop_
_entity.id
_entity.type
_entity.pdbx_description
1 polymer ?
#
loop_
_entity_poly.entity_id
_entity_poly.type
_entity_poly.pdbx_seq_one_letter_code
_entity_poly.pdbx_strand_id
1 'polypeptide(L)'
;MDYLVSLQQKEMHFGFTHTFSSEERHELLAAKLDEEIRINGGTAHLDKYGDMNFSLRSPGGRRNYCVDYGELCRQLKNPDGVELYARLANK
;
A
#
# COMPACT_ATOMS: atom_id res chain seq x y z
N MET A 1 -10.18 -3.52 -13.74
CA MET A 1 -8.85 -4.14 -13.76
C MET A 1 -8.26 -3.88 -12.40
N ASP A 2 -7.70 -4.92 -11.80
CA ASP A 2 -7.32 -4.90 -10.40
C ASP A 2 -5.79 -4.83 -10.30
N TYR A 3 -5.28 -3.95 -9.44
CA TYR A 3 -3.86 -3.63 -9.32
C TYR A 3 -3.31 -4.26 -8.05
N LEU A 4 -2.65 -5.40 -8.21
CA LEU A 4 -1.96 -6.06 -7.11
C LEU A 4 -0.69 -5.28 -6.76
N VAL A 5 -0.47 -5.06 -5.48
CA VAL A 5 0.74 -4.47 -4.91
C VAL A 5 1.26 -5.40 -3.83
N SER A 6 2.59 -5.58 -3.76
CA SER A 6 3.25 -6.33 -2.70
C SER A 6 4.51 -5.60 -2.23
N LEU A 7 4.48 -5.11 -0.98
CA LEU A 7 5.49 -4.20 -0.43
C LEU A 7 5.98 -4.70 0.93
N GLN A 8 7.18 -4.27 1.32
CA GLN A 8 7.65 -4.41 2.70
C GLN A 8 7.07 -3.31 3.58
N GLN A 9 6.64 -3.64 4.79
CA GLN A 9 6.26 -2.62 5.78
C GLN A 9 7.51 -1.97 6.40
N LYS A 10 7.52 -0.63 6.56
CA LYS A 10 8.74 0.11 6.95
C LYS A 10 9.25 -0.14 8.37
N GLU A 11 8.45 -0.74 9.23
CA GLU A 11 8.81 -1.00 10.64
C GLU A 11 8.67 -2.47 11.05
N MET A 12 8.29 -3.33 10.10
CA MET A 12 8.04 -4.75 10.38
C MET A 12 8.64 -5.64 9.29
N HIS A 13 9.12 -6.82 9.67
CA HIS A 13 9.55 -7.86 8.71
C HIS A 13 8.37 -8.57 8.02
N PHE A 14 7.25 -7.88 7.82
CA PHE A 14 6.04 -8.40 7.20
C PHE A 14 5.76 -7.69 5.88
N GLY A 15 5.25 -8.45 4.92
CA GLY A 15 4.74 -7.91 3.68
C GLY A 15 3.36 -7.26 3.86
N PHE A 16 3.08 -6.30 3.00
CA PHE A 16 1.76 -5.77 2.70
C PHE A 16 1.42 -6.20 1.28
N THR A 17 0.42 -7.05 1.13
CA THR A 17 -0.08 -7.45 -0.20
C THR A 17 -1.55 -7.09 -0.27
N HIS A 18 -1.90 -6.27 -1.26
CA HIS A 18 -3.27 -5.78 -1.43
C HIS A 18 -3.58 -5.53 -2.91
N THR A 19 -4.85 -5.66 -3.25
CA THR A 19 -5.35 -5.45 -4.60
C THR A 19 -6.21 -4.20 -4.61
N PHE A 20 -5.85 -3.22 -5.43
CA PHE A 20 -6.57 -1.96 -5.57
C PHE A 20 -7.41 -1.93 -6.85
N SER A 21 -8.56 -1.26 -6.80
CA SER A 21 -9.36 -0.96 -7.98
C SER A 21 -8.68 0.11 -8.85
N SER A 22 -9.15 0.28 -10.09
CA SER A 22 -8.68 1.38 -10.96
C SER A 22 -8.91 2.77 -10.34
N GLU A 23 -10.01 2.96 -9.62
CA GLU A 23 -10.34 4.24 -8.96
C GLU A 23 -9.40 4.49 -7.79
N GLU A 24 -9.22 3.49 -6.92
CA GLU A 24 -8.29 3.58 -5.80
C GLU A 24 -6.87 3.84 -6.24
N ARG A 25 -6.43 3.19 -7.33
CA ARG A 25 -5.14 3.48 -7.94
C ARG A 25 -5.02 4.95 -8.33
N HIS A 26 -6.05 5.53 -8.95
CA HIS A 26 -6.01 6.92 -9.38
C HIS A 26 -5.88 7.85 -8.17
N GLU A 27 -6.69 7.63 -7.14
CA GLU A 27 -6.64 8.39 -5.88
C GLU A 27 -5.28 8.25 -5.18
N LEU A 28 -4.76 7.01 -5.06
CA LEU A 28 -3.48 6.74 -4.44
C LEU A 28 -2.31 7.39 -5.19
N LEU A 29 -2.34 7.42 -6.53
CA LEU A 29 -1.32 8.10 -7.32
C LEU A 29 -1.42 9.64 -7.26
N ALA A 30 -2.59 10.16 -6.90
CA ALA A 30 -2.87 11.58 -6.72
C ALA A 30 -2.81 12.03 -5.25
N ALA A 31 -2.37 11.16 -4.34
CA ALA A 31 -2.38 11.42 -2.91
C ALA A 31 -1.57 12.67 -2.54
N LYS A 32 -2.14 13.48 -1.64
CA LYS A 32 -1.51 14.68 -1.09
C LYS A 32 -1.22 14.48 0.39
N LEU A 33 -0.27 15.27 0.90
CA LEU A 33 0.10 15.28 2.31
C LEU A 33 -1.10 15.61 3.18
N ASP A 34 -1.23 14.88 4.28
CA ASP A 34 -2.25 15.05 5.32
C ASP A 34 -3.71 14.92 4.83
N GLU A 35 -3.92 14.27 3.66
CA GLU A 35 -5.23 13.98 3.10
C GLU A 35 -5.61 12.50 3.32
N GLU A 36 -6.81 12.26 3.84
CA GLU A 36 -7.36 10.91 4.00
C GLU A 36 -8.07 10.47 2.71
N ILE A 37 -7.61 9.36 2.14
CA ILE A 37 -8.20 8.71 0.98
C ILE A 37 -9.06 7.54 1.44
N ARG A 38 -10.31 7.49 0.98
CA ARG A 38 -11.18 6.33 1.22
C ARG A 38 -10.92 5.28 0.16
N ILE A 39 -10.68 4.05 0.61
CA ILE A 39 -10.47 2.89 -0.25
C ILE A 39 -11.39 1.75 0.21
N ASN A 40 -11.60 0.75 -0.63
CA ASN A 40 -12.42 -0.38 -0.27
C ASN A 40 -11.84 -1.10 0.94
N GLY A 41 -12.69 -1.28 1.95
CA GLY A 41 -12.29 -1.90 3.20
C GLY A 41 -11.43 -1.03 4.11
N GLY A 42 -11.20 0.26 3.82
CA GLY A 42 -10.35 1.07 4.71
C GLY A 42 -10.11 2.53 4.32
N THR A 43 -9.02 3.06 4.84
CA THR A 43 -8.50 4.39 4.50
C THR A 43 -7.00 4.32 4.23
N ALA A 44 -6.50 5.28 3.46
CA ALA A 44 -5.09 5.50 3.20
C ALA A 44 -4.74 6.97 3.50
N HIS A 45 -3.52 7.23 3.94
CA HIS A 45 -3.06 8.57 4.32
C HIS A 45 -1.57 8.71 4.04
N LEU A 46 -1.20 9.70 3.24
CA LEU A 46 0.20 10.05 2.98
C LEU A 46 0.69 11.01 4.06
N ASP A 47 1.69 10.57 4.83
CA ASP A 47 2.26 11.40 5.89
C ASP A 47 3.40 12.30 5.40
N LYS A 48 3.81 13.23 6.28
CA LYS A 48 4.90 14.19 6.04
C LYS A 48 6.29 13.55 5.83
N TYR A 49 6.47 12.26 6.14
CA TYR A 49 7.73 11.55 5.95
C TYR A 49 7.79 10.85 4.59
N GLY A 50 6.69 10.89 3.81
CA GLY A 50 6.60 10.24 2.51
C GLY A 50 6.18 8.78 2.62
N ASP A 51 5.57 8.38 3.73
CA ASP A 51 5.06 7.03 3.92
C ASP A 51 3.54 7.00 3.76
N MET A 52 3.05 5.93 3.12
CA MET A 52 1.63 5.68 2.94
C MET A 52 1.14 4.76 4.07
N ASN A 53 0.23 5.29 4.87
CA ASN A 53 -0.37 4.59 5.99
C ASN A 53 -1.76 4.09 5.60
N PHE A 54 -1.98 2.78 5.66
CA PHE A 54 -3.27 2.14 5.40
C PHE A 54 -3.92 1.68 6.70
N SER A 55 -5.23 1.88 6.85
CA SER A 55 -6.05 1.27 7.89
C SER A 55 -7.14 0.43 7.25
N LEU A 56 -6.93 -0.90 7.19
CA LEU A 56 -7.81 -1.84 6.49
C LEU A 56 -8.59 -2.72 7.46
N ARG A 57 -9.82 -3.06 7.08
CA ARG A 57 -10.64 -4.08 7.76
C ARG A 57 -10.01 -5.46 7.55
N SER A 58 -9.97 -6.23 8.63
CA SER A 58 -9.52 -7.62 8.67
C SER A 58 -10.48 -8.43 9.56
N PRO A 59 -10.49 -9.78 9.46
CA PRO A 59 -11.36 -10.62 10.30
C PRO A 59 -11.18 -10.41 11.82
N GLY A 60 -10.03 -9.89 12.27
CA GLY A 60 -9.74 -9.59 13.67
C GLY A 60 -9.92 -8.12 14.07
N GLY A 61 -10.51 -7.28 13.22
CA GLY A 61 -10.65 -5.84 13.44
C GLY A 61 -9.90 -5.01 12.40
N ARG A 62 -9.48 -3.79 12.74
CA ARG A 62 -8.68 -2.97 11.83
C ARG A 62 -7.20 -3.32 11.96
N ARG A 63 -6.51 -3.40 10.82
CA ARG A 63 -5.06 -3.58 10.76
C ARG A 63 -4.45 -2.39 10.03
N ASN A 64 -3.39 -1.85 10.62
CA ASN A 64 -2.65 -0.74 10.05
C ASN A 64 -1.39 -1.25 9.34
N TYR A 65 -1.04 -0.61 8.23
CA TYR A 65 0.15 -0.89 7.45
C TYR A 65 0.83 0.42 7.11
N CYS A 66 2.16 0.45 7.13
CA CYS A 66 2.96 1.59 6.71
C CYS A 66 3.96 1.12 5.66
N VAL A 67 3.91 1.71 4.48
CA VAL A 67 4.75 1.35 3.33
C VAL A 67 5.34 2.59 2.68
N ASP A 68 6.46 2.42 1.97
CA ASP A 68 7.07 3.50 1.20
C ASP A 68 6.15 3.95 0.06
N TYR A 69 5.80 5.25 0.01
CA TYR A 69 4.89 5.77 -1.00
C TYR A 69 5.50 5.77 -2.41
N GLY A 70 6.82 6.00 -2.52
CA GLY A 70 7.52 5.99 -3.80
C GLY A 70 7.48 4.62 -4.45
N GLU A 71 7.72 3.58 -3.67
CA GLU A 71 7.67 2.20 -4.11
C GLU A 71 6.23 1.74 -4.43
N LEU A 72 5.25 2.15 -3.63
CA LEU A 72 3.83 1.97 -3.95
C LEU A 72 3.48 2.58 -5.31
N CYS A 73 3.87 3.84 -5.55
CA CYS A 73 3.66 4.52 -6.81
C CYS A 73 4.33 3.79 -7.98
N ARG A 74 5.53 3.26 -7.78
CA ARG A 74 6.26 2.50 -8.81
C ARG A 74 5.46 1.28 -9.27
N GLN A 75 4.98 0.45 -8.34
CA GLN A 75 4.21 -0.75 -8.66
C GLN A 75 2.83 -0.40 -9.26
N LEU A 76 2.13 0.60 -8.73
CA LEU A 76 0.85 1.05 -9.28
C LEU A 76 0.96 1.57 -10.71
N LYS A 77 2.09 2.21 -11.08
CA LYS A 77 2.31 2.68 -12.46
C LYS A 77 2.68 1.55 -13.42
N ASN A 78 3.26 0.45 -12.92
CA ASN A 78 3.68 -0.69 -13.72
C ASN A 78 3.13 -2.02 -13.14
N PRO A 79 1.84 -2.31 -13.36
CA PRO A 79 1.19 -3.51 -12.78
C PRO A 79 1.76 -4.84 -13.27
N ASP A 80 2.34 -4.88 -14.47
CA ASP A 80 2.96 -6.09 -15.02
C ASP A 80 4.37 -6.34 -14.44
N GLY A 81 4.92 -5.36 -13.72
CA GLY A 81 6.25 -5.41 -13.08
C GLY A 81 6.20 -5.59 -11.57
N VAL A 82 5.07 -6.08 -11.02
CA VAL A 82 4.91 -6.27 -9.57
C VAL A 82 5.90 -7.32 -9.06
N GLU A 83 6.87 -6.85 -8.27
CA GLU A 83 7.80 -7.71 -7.54
C GLU A 83 7.14 -8.11 -6.22
N LEU A 84 6.85 -9.40 -6.07
CA LEU A 84 6.34 -9.92 -4.81
C LEU A 84 7.37 -9.73 -3.71
N TYR A 85 6.93 -9.31 -2.53
CA TYR A 85 7.79 -9.27 -1.34
C TYR A 85 8.34 -10.68 -1.07
N ALA A 86 9.59 -10.91 -1.46
CA ALA A 86 10.34 -12.08 -1.05
C ALA A 86 10.79 -11.82 0.38
N ARG A 87 10.16 -12.50 1.35
CA ARG A 87 10.71 -12.60 2.71
C ARG A 87 12.11 -13.16 2.51
N LEU A 88 13.15 -12.33 2.65
CA LEU A 88 14.53 -12.80 2.62
C LEU A 88 14.59 -13.93 3.64
N ALA A 89 14.68 -15.18 3.15
CA ALA A 89 14.97 -16.30 3.99
C ALA A 89 16.36 -16.01 4.54
N ASN A 90 16.43 -15.59 5.81
CA ASN A 90 17.67 -15.46 6.53
C ASN A 90 18.48 -16.74 6.28
N LYS A 91 19.58 -16.61 5.53
CA LYS A 91 20.66 -17.60 5.52
C LYS A 91 21.59 -17.30 6.68
#